data_AF-A0A2Z6PB64-F1
#
_entry.id   AF-A0A2Z6PB64-F1
#
_cell.length_a   1.000
_cell.length_b   1.000
_cell.length_c   1.000
_cell.angle_alpha   90.00
_cell.angle_beta   90.00
_cell.angle_gamma   90.00
#
_symmetry.space_group_name_H-M   'P 1'
#
loop_
_entity.id
_entity.type
_entity.pdbx_description
1 polymer ?
#
loop_
_entity_poly.entity_id
_entity_poly.type
_entity_poly.pdbx_seq_one_letter_code
_entity_poly.pdbx_strand_id
1 'polypeptide(L)'
;MALADYAAVLIHIKKTLHAERSPVVVFGGSYSGMLAAWFRLKYSHLAIGALASSAPILFIEDMIQPNAYVDVVSRDYVEASASCYETIRNSWSEIEKIVSRSNGLLTLSEKFNTCKLLNHSDELSDFLEGMYMDAAQYNMPPYYPVNEICYAFDQAS
;
A
#
# COMPACT_ATOMS: atom_id res chain seq x y z
N MET A 1 14.79 13.97 -12.97
CA MET A 1 14.08 14.15 -14.26
C MET A 1 12.68 14.69 -14.01
N ALA A 2 11.75 13.96 -13.36
CA ALA A 2 10.37 14.43 -13.13
C ALA A 2 10.20 15.84 -12.51
N LEU A 3 10.96 16.20 -11.47
CA LEU A 3 10.81 17.53 -10.85
C LEU A 3 11.16 18.68 -11.80
N ALA A 4 12.13 18.49 -12.69
CA ALA A 4 12.50 19.50 -13.69
C ALA A 4 11.42 19.64 -14.76
N ASP A 5 10.78 18.52 -15.14
CA ASP A 5 9.66 18.53 -16.09
C ASP A 5 8.46 19.30 -15.51
N TYR A 6 8.12 19.09 -14.24
CA TYR A 6 7.07 19.85 -13.56
C TYR A 6 7.37 21.35 -13.51
N ALA A 7 8.64 21.72 -13.28
CA ALA A 7 9.06 23.11 -13.30
C ALA A 7 8.89 23.73 -14.69
N ALA A 8 9.33 23.03 -15.74
CA ALA A 8 9.21 23.49 -17.12
C ALA A 8 7.75 23.67 -17.54
N VAL A 9 6.89 22.71 -17.22
CA VAL A 9 5.45 22.77 -17.48
C VAL A 9 4.81 23.94 -16.75
N LEU A 10 5.13 24.14 -15.47
CA LEU A 10 4.56 25.22 -14.68
C LEU A 10 4.97 26.60 -15.22
N ILE A 11 6.22 26.78 -15.63
CA ILE A 11 6.71 28.00 -16.27
C ILE A 11 5.96 28.23 -17.60
N HIS A 12 5.80 27.19 -18.40
CA HIS A 12 5.06 27.28 -19.66
C HIS A 12 3.60 27.68 -19.44
N ILE A 13 2.88 27.01 -18.53
CA ILE A 13 1.48 27.31 -18.20
C ILE A 13 1.32 28.76 -17.74
N LYS A 14 2.19 29.22 -16.82
CA LYS A 14 2.15 30.61 -16.34
C LYS A 14 2.30 31.63 -17.46
N LYS A 15 3.21 31.38 -18.40
CA LYS A 15 3.42 32.27 -19.55
C LYS A 15 2.25 32.24 -20.52
N THR A 16 1.76 31.05 -20.85
CA THR A 16 0.65 30.85 -21.81
C THR A 16 -0.66 31.43 -21.30
N LEU A 17 -0.90 31.43 -19.98
CA LEU A 17 -2.11 31.95 -19.36
C LEU A 17 -1.97 33.37 -18.78
N HIS A 18 -0.84 34.06 -18.99
CA HIS A 18 -0.56 35.38 -18.39
C HIS A 18 -0.74 35.40 -16.86
N ALA A 19 -0.27 34.35 -16.20
CA ALA A 19 -0.45 34.05 -14.77
C ALA A 19 0.89 34.04 -14.01
N GLU A 20 1.86 34.86 -14.42
CA GLU A 20 3.22 34.85 -13.89
C GLU A 20 3.27 35.12 -12.38
N ARG A 21 2.38 36.00 -11.89
CA ARG A 21 2.25 36.39 -10.48
C ARG A 21 1.36 35.45 -9.66
N SER A 22 0.69 34.49 -10.29
CA SER A 22 -0.23 33.61 -9.57
C SER A 22 0.54 32.68 -8.61
N PRO A 23 0.12 32.58 -7.34
CA PRO A 23 0.69 31.63 -6.41
C PRO A 23 0.37 30.20 -6.83
N VAL A 24 1.28 29.26 -6.55
CA VAL A 24 1.12 27.84 -6.89
C VAL A 24 1.31 27.01 -5.64
N VAL A 25 0.35 26.12 -5.39
CA VAL A 25 0.47 25.08 -4.36
C VAL A 25 0.49 23.74 -5.09
N VAL A 26 1.46 22.88 -4.74
CA VAL A 26 1.57 21.54 -5.31
C VAL A 26 0.96 20.51 -4.38
N PHE A 27 0.28 19.51 -4.94
CA PHE A 27 -0.43 18.48 -4.18
C PHE A 27 0.02 17.11 -4.66
N GLY A 28 0.12 16.15 -3.76
CA GLY A 28 0.41 14.76 -4.11
C GLY A 28 0.13 13.80 -2.97
N GLY A 29 -0.19 12.56 -3.33
CA GLY A 29 -0.38 11.41 -2.45
C GLY A 29 0.69 10.34 -2.66
N SER A 30 1.09 9.60 -1.63
CA SER A 30 2.08 8.51 -1.76
C SER A 30 3.39 9.02 -2.39
N TYR A 31 3.93 8.34 -3.40
CA TYR A 31 5.13 8.79 -4.12
C TYR A 31 4.96 10.20 -4.72
N SER A 32 3.79 10.54 -5.26
CA SER A 32 3.55 11.90 -5.75
C SER A 32 3.55 12.95 -4.64
N GLY A 33 3.24 12.56 -3.40
CA GLY A 33 3.40 13.40 -2.21
C GLY A 33 4.88 13.65 -1.88
N MET A 34 5.74 12.64 -2.05
CA MET A 34 7.19 12.83 -1.95
C MET A 34 7.68 13.81 -3.02
N LEU A 35 7.22 13.64 -4.27
CA LEU A 35 7.52 14.57 -5.36
C LEU A 35 7.03 15.99 -5.05
N ALA A 36 5.82 16.16 -4.49
CA ALA A 36 5.29 17.47 -4.11
C ALA A 36 6.17 18.15 -3.04
N ALA A 37 6.57 17.40 -2.00
CA ALA A 37 7.48 17.89 -0.96
C ALA A 37 8.85 18.28 -1.56
N TRP A 38 9.45 17.41 -2.37
CA TRP A 38 10.74 17.68 -3.00
C TRP A 38 10.68 18.80 -4.02
N PHE A 39 9.58 18.94 -4.75
CA PHE A 39 9.37 20.05 -5.67
C PHE A 39 9.37 21.38 -4.93
N ARG A 40 8.66 21.48 -3.79
CA ARG A 40 8.68 22.68 -2.96
C ARG A 40 10.08 22.98 -2.41
N LEU A 41 10.86 21.95 -2.04
CA LEU A 41 12.23 22.13 -1.55
C LEU A 41 13.20 22.59 -2.66
N LYS A 42 13.14 21.99 -3.85
CA LYS A 42 14.08 22.25 -4.96
C LYS A 42 13.69 23.46 -5.82
N TYR A 43 12.40 23.69 -6.00
CA TYR A 43 11.83 24.77 -6.84
C TYR A 43 10.96 25.72 -5.99
N SER A 44 11.50 26.14 -4.85
CA SER A 44 10.80 27.01 -3.89
C SER A 44 10.37 28.37 -4.46
N HIS A 45 11.00 28.81 -5.56
CA HIS A 45 10.63 30.01 -6.30
C HIS A 45 9.40 29.82 -7.22
N LEU A 46 8.99 28.58 -7.50
CA LEU A 46 7.87 28.26 -8.38
C LEU A 46 6.59 27.89 -7.62
N ALA A 47 6.71 27.25 -6.46
CA ALA A 47 5.58 26.85 -5.61
C ALA A 47 5.69 27.44 -4.22
N ILE A 48 4.63 28.07 -3.71
CA ILE A 48 4.60 28.70 -2.38
C ILE A 48 4.35 27.69 -1.25
N GLY A 49 3.82 26.51 -1.57
CA GLY A 49 3.54 25.46 -0.60
C GLY A 49 3.33 24.10 -1.28
N ALA A 50 3.32 23.05 -0.47
CA ALA A 50 3.03 21.69 -0.89
C ALA A 50 2.14 20.97 0.12
N LEU A 51 1.15 20.22 -0.35
CA LEU A 51 0.46 19.20 0.43
C LEU A 51 0.97 17.82 0.02
N ALA A 52 1.73 17.18 0.90
CA ALA A 52 2.28 15.85 0.71
C ALA A 52 1.49 14.84 1.56
N SER A 53 0.37 14.35 1.03
CA SER A 53 -0.52 13.42 1.73
C SER A 53 0.06 12.01 1.72
N SER A 54 0.11 11.35 2.89
CA SER A 54 0.61 9.98 3.06
C SER A 54 1.92 9.71 2.31
N ALA A 55 2.82 10.70 2.31
CA ALA A 55 4.08 10.64 1.57
C ALA A 55 5.15 9.93 2.41
N PRO A 56 5.67 8.77 1.97
CA PRO A 56 6.63 8.01 2.77
C PRO A 56 8.05 8.57 2.59
N ILE A 57 8.25 9.85 2.93
CA ILE A 57 9.51 10.59 2.73
C ILE A 57 10.68 9.92 3.48
N LEU A 58 10.40 9.27 4.61
CA LEU A 58 11.40 8.57 5.42
C LEU A 58 11.63 7.11 5.01
N PHE A 59 10.87 6.56 4.05
CA PHE A 59 11.08 5.20 3.54
C PHE A 59 12.22 5.14 2.51
N ILE A 60 13.27 5.93 2.73
CA ILE A 60 14.43 6.08 1.84
C ILE A 60 15.67 5.80 2.69
N GLU A 61 16.62 5.03 2.16
CA GLU A 61 17.95 4.83 2.76
C GLU A 61 17.94 4.39 4.23
N ASP A 62 17.54 3.16 4.54
CA ASP A 62 17.66 2.53 5.89
C ASP A 62 17.18 3.39 7.08
N MET A 63 16.39 4.44 6.86
CA MET A 63 15.93 5.39 7.88
C MET A 63 14.80 4.84 8.75
N ILE A 64 14.26 3.68 8.39
CA ILE A 64 13.16 2.99 9.07
C ILE A 64 13.45 1.50 9.20
N GLN A 65 12.73 0.84 10.10
CA GLN A 65 12.82 -0.61 10.23
C GLN A 65 12.28 -1.30 8.97
N PRO A 66 12.92 -2.39 8.48
CA PRO A 66 12.51 -3.07 7.25
C PRO A 66 11.04 -3.50 7.21
N ASN A 67 10.47 -3.84 8.37
CA ASN A 67 9.11 -4.36 8.50
C ASN A 67 8.09 -3.29 8.94
N ALA A 68 8.47 -2.02 9.00
CA ALA A 68 7.62 -0.97 9.56
C ALA A 68 6.23 -0.86 8.88
N TYR A 69 6.14 -1.17 7.58
CA TYR A 69 4.87 -1.18 6.87
C TYR A 69 3.99 -2.37 7.27
N VAL A 70 4.53 -3.60 7.23
CA VAL A 70 3.78 -4.82 7.58
C VAL A 70 3.39 -4.86 9.07
N ASP A 71 4.17 -4.22 9.94
CA ASP A 71 3.83 -4.07 11.36
C ASP A 71 2.59 -3.18 11.56
N VAL A 72 2.45 -2.13 10.75
CA VAL A 72 1.27 -1.26 10.75
C VAL A 72 0.06 -2.01 10.22
N VAL A 73 0.20 -2.70 9.08
CA VAL A 73 -0.88 -3.54 8.51
C VAL A 73 -1.36 -4.57 9.54
N SER A 74 -0.43 -5.28 10.19
CA SER A 74 -0.75 -6.27 11.23
C SER A 74 -1.53 -5.65 12.38
N ARG A 75 -1.16 -4.43 12.80
CA ARG A 75 -1.87 -3.71 13.87
C ARG A 75 -3.31 -3.35 13.47
N ASP A 76 -3.56 -2.97 12.22
CA ASP A 76 -4.92 -2.68 11.74
C ASP A 76 -5.83 -3.92 11.90
N TYR A 77 -5.31 -5.12 11.62
CA TYR A 77 -6.02 -6.38 11.86
C TYR A 77 -6.22 -6.70 13.34
N VAL A 78 -5.22 -6.43 14.20
CA VAL A 78 -5.34 -6.60 15.66
C VAL A 78 -6.43 -5.67 16.22
N GLU A 79 -6.46 -4.42 15.78
CA GLU A 79 -7.44 -3.42 16.21
C GLU A 79 -8.85 -3.77 15.74
N ALA A 80 -8.99 -4.36 14.54
CA ALA A 80 -10.27 -4.83 14.03
C ALA A 80 -10.78 -6.08 14.77
N SER A 81 -9.93 -7.10 14.96
CA SER A 81 -10.26 -8.33 15.68
C SER A 81 -8.99 -9.14 16.01
N ALA A 82 -8.74 -9.36 17.30
CA ALA A 82 -7.59 -10.16 17.75
C ALA A 82 -7.65 -11.62 17.28
N SER A 83 -8.86 -12.22 17.20
CA SER A 83 -9.04 -13.58 16.68
C SER A 83 -8.76 -13.65 15.18
N CYS A 84 -9.22 -12.67 14.42
CA CYS A 84 -8.90 -12.53 12.99
C CYS A 84 -7.38 -12.47 12.76
N TYR A 85 -6.68 -11.60 13.50
CA TYR A 85 -5.22 -11.49 13.41
C TYR A 85 -4.52 -12.84 13.71
N GLU A 86 -4.89 -13.52 14.79
CA GLU A 86 -4.29 -14.82 15.13
C GLU A 86 -4.61 -15.90 14.08
N THR A 87 -5.81 -15.89 13.49
CA THR A 87 -6.17 -16.78 12.39
C THR A 87 -5.28 -16.53 11.17
N ILE A 88 -5.11 -15.27 10.75
CA ILE A 88 -4.22 -14.90 9.64
C ILE A 88 -2.78 -15.34 9.95
N ARG A 89 -2.27 -14.98 11.13
CA ARG A 89 -0.91 -15.33 11.57
C ARG A 89 -0.65 -16.84 11.54
N ASN A 90 -1.59 -17.64 12.02
CA ASN A 90 -1.45 -19.10 12.06
C ASN A 90 -1.58 -19.73 10.67
N SER A 91 -2.36 -19.11 9.78
CA SER A 91 -2.63 -19.61 8.42
C SER A 91 -1.34 -19.80 7.60
N TRP A 92 -0.35 -18.94 7.76
CA TRP A 92 0.93 -19.03 7.04
C TRP A 92 1.64 -20.37 7.30
N SER A 93 1.67 -20.80 8.56
CA SER A 93 2.26 -22.09 8.93
C SER A 93 1.44 -23.28 8.42
N GLU A 94 0.12 -23.13 8.32
CA GLU A 94 -0.76 -24.17 7.79
C GLU A 94 -0.63 -24.33 6.27
N ILE A 95 -0.47 -23.22 5.54
CA ILE A 95 -0.18 -23.23 4.10
C ILE A 95 1.11 -24.04 3.84
N GLU A 96 2.20 -23.71 4.54
CA GLU A 96 3.48 -24.43 4.41
C GLU A 96 3.35 -25.93 4.76
N LYS A 97 2.61 -26.26 5.82
CA LYS A 97 2.33 -27.66 6.18
C LYS A 97 1.58 -28.40 5.08
N ILE A 98 0.59 -27.77 4.43
CA ILE A 98 -0.16 -28.39 3.34
C ILE A 98 0.75 -28.60 2.12
N VAL A 99 1.55 -27.60 1.74
CA VAL A 99 2.47 -27.70 0.59
C VAL A 99 3.51 -28.79 0.78
N SER A 100 3.96 -29.04 2.02
CA SER A 100 4.92 -30.12 2.33
C SER A 100 4.39 -31.54 2.07
N ARG A 101 3.08 -31.72 1.89
CA ARG A 101 2.43 -33.02 1.64
C ARG A 101 2.36 -33.32 0.14
N SER A 102 2.20 -34.60 -0.20
CA SER A 102 1.91 -35.01 -1.58
C SER A 102 0.64 -34.33 -2.09
N ASN A 103 0.70 -33.73 -3.29
CA ASN A 103 -0.39 -32.95 -3.89
C ASN A 103 -0.84 -31.74 -3.06
N GLY A 104 0.03 -31.17 -2.23
CA GLY A 104 -0.27 -29.98 -1.41
C GLY A 104 -0.71 -28.77 -2.22
N LEU A 105 0.00 -28.45 -3.30
CA LEU A 105 -0.35 -27.33 -4.20
C LEU A 105 -1.70 -27.55 -4.91
N LEU A 106 -2.01 -28.78 -5.32
CA LEU A 106 -3.32 -29.13 -5.88
C LEU A 106 -4.42 -28.93 -4.84
N THR A 107 -4.18 -29.40 -3.60
CA THR A 107 -5.11 -29.24 -2.48
C THR A 107 -5.40 -27.75 -2.20
N LEU A 108 -4.37 -26.91 -2.20
CA LEU A 108 -4.53 -25.46 -2.02
C LEU A 108 -5.25 -24.83 -3.20
N SER A 109 -4.90 -25.20 -4.43
CA SER A 109 -5.55 -24.68 -5.64
C SER A 109 -7.05 -24.95 -5.66
N GLU A 110 -7.46 -26.17 -5.27
CA GLU A 110 -8.87 -26.54 -5.14
C GLU A 110 -9.57 -25.79 -4.00
N LYS A 111 -8.92 -25.68 -2.83
CA LYS A 111 -9.49 -24.98 -1.65
C LYS A 111 -9.68 -23.48 -1.88
N PHE A 112 -8.71 -22.83 -2.49
CA PHE A 112 -8.74 -21.40 -2.83
C PHE A 112 -9.42 -21.13 -4.17
N ASN A 113 -9.88 -22.19 -4.86
CA ASN A 113 -10.55 -22.12 -6.16
C ASN A 113 -9.77 -21.26 -7.19
N THR A 114 -8.46 -21.46 -7.27
CA THR A 114 -7.57 -20.71 -8.15
C THR A 114 -7.85 -21.05 -9.61
N CYS A 115 -7.81 -20.03 -10.49
CA CYS A 115 -8.07 -20.24 -11.93
C CYS A 115 -7.06 -21.17 -12.63
N LYS A 116 -5.84 -21.29 -12.07
CA LYS A 116 -4.78 -22.19 -12.52
C LYS A 116 -4.19 -22.89 -11.31
N LEU A 117 -3.64 -24.08 -11.53
CA LEU A 117 -2.90 -24.79 -10.50
C LEU A 117 -1.71 -23.95 -10.03
N LEU A 118 -1.53 -23.84 -8.71
CA LEU A 118 -0.37 -23.20 -8.09
C LEU A 118 0.90 -23.97 -8.46
N ASN A 119 1.94 -23.26 -8.88
CA ASN A 119 3.25 -23.86 -9.18
C ASN A 119 4.17 -23.84 -7.96
N HIS A 120 4.00 -22.86 -7.08
CA HIS A 120 4.82 -22.62 -5.89
C HIS A 120 3.95 -22.14 -4.72
N SER A 121 4.46 -22.24 -3.49
CA SER A 121 3.70 -21.83 -2.29
C SER A 121 3.58 -20.32 -2.13
N ASP A 122 4.61 -19.59 -2.56
CA ASP A 122 4.68 -18.13 -2.56
C ASP A 122 3.61 -17.50 -3.44
N GLU A 123 3.20 -18.12 -4.55
CA GLU A 123 2.10 -17.62 -5.39
C GLU A 123 0.81 -17.33 -4.59
N LEU A 124 0.46 -18.21 -3.64
CA LEU A 124 -0.70 -18.00 -2.77
C LEU A 124 -0.39 -17.02 -1.64
N SER A 125 0.76 -17.18 -0.98
CA SER A 125 1.13 -16.34 0.16
C SER A 125 1.29 -14.87 -0.24
N ASP A 126 1.96 -14.58 -1.36
CA ASP A 126 2.15 -13.24 -1.91
C ASP A 126 0.81 -12.60 -2.28
N PHE A 127 -0.12 -13.39 -2.85
CA PHE A 127 -1.46 -12.91 -3.17
C PHE A 127 -2.23 -12.52 -1.91
N LEU A 128 -2.20 -13.38 -0.88
CA LEU A 128 -2.88 -13.12 0.38
C LEU A 128 -2.26 -11.93 1.12
N GLU A 129 -0.93 -11.84 1.16
CA GLU A 129 -0.22 -10.67 1.73
C GLU A 129 -0.65 -9.38 1.03
N GLY A 130 -0.61 -9.36 -0.32
CA GLY A 130 -1.06 -8.21 -1.10
C GLY A 130 -2.52 -7.84 -0.83
N MET A 131 -3.41 -8.84 -0.73
CA MET A 131 -4.82 -8.61 -0.38
C MET A 131 -4.98 -7.97 1.01
N TYR A 132 -4.23 -8.43 2.01
CA TYR A 132 -4.30 -7.85 3.36
C TYR A 132 -3.71 -6.43 3.42
N MET A 133 -2.61 -6.18 2.70
CA MET A 133 -2.02 -4.85 2.57
C MET A 133 -2.96 -3.86 1.88
N ASP A 134 -3.60 -4.26 0.78
CA ASP A 134 -4.56 -3.43 0.04
C ASP A 134 -5.77 -3.11 0.91
N ALA A 135 -6.30 -4.10 1.63
CA ALA A 135 -7.39 -3.88 2.58
C ALA A 135 -7.01 -2.84 3.63
N ALA A 136 -5.84 -2.95 4.25
CA ALA A 136 -5.36 -1.96 5.22
C ALA A 136 -5.19 -0.57 4.57
N GLN A 137 -4.60 -0.49 3.39
CA GLN A 137 -4.36 0.78 2.68
C GLN A 137 -5.64 1.54 2.35
N TYR A 138 -6.72 0.83 2.03
CA TYR A 138 -8.01 1.41 1.65
C TYR A 138 -9.09 1.25 2.73
N ASN A 139 -8.69 1.10 4.00
CA ASN A 139 -9.61 0.90 5.11
C ASN A 139 -10.33 2.20 5.54
N MET A 140 -11.32 2.65 4.76
CA MET A 140 -11.96 3.96 4.96
C MET A 140 -13.44 4.01 4.55
N PRO A 141 -14.28 4.82 5.24
CA PRO A 141 -15.70 4.89 4.94
C PRO A 141 -16.00 5.24 3.48
N PRO A 142 -17.08 4.67 2.90
CA PRO A 142 -18.07 3.83 3.57
C PRO A 142 -17.69 2.35 3.70
N TYR A 143 -16.49 1.94 3.26
CA TYR A 143 -16.09 0.55 3.12
C TYR A 143 -14.92 0.19 4.05
N TYR A 144 -15.09 -0.80 4.92
CA TYR A 144 -14.06 -1.19 5.88
C TYR A 144 -13.56 -2.62 5.59
N PRO A 145 -12.72 -2.81 4.54
CA PRO A 145 -12.28 -4.12 4.08
C PRO A 145 -11.61 -4.95 5.18
N VAL A 146 -10.83 -4.32 6.07
CA VAL A 146 -10.21 -5.03 7.20
C VAL A 146 -11.29 -5.64 8.09
N ASN A 147 -12.33 -4.87 8.42
CA ASN A 147 -13.45 -5.33 9.24
C ASN A 147 -14.27 -6.42 8.54
N GLU A 148 -14.46 -6.33 7.23
CA GLU A 148 -15.19 -7.36 6.46
C GLU A 148 -14.43 -8.68 6.40
N ILE A 149 -13.12 -8.62 6.14
CA ILE A 149 -12.25 -9.80 6.17
C ILE A 149 -12.29 -10.44 7.56
N CYS A 150 -12.14 -9.64 8.61
CA CYS A 150 -12.17 -10.16 9.98
C CYS A 150 -13.53 -10.72 10.38
N TYR A 151 -14.62 -10.09 9.96
CA TYR A 151 -15.96 -10.63 10.16
C TYR A 151 -16.11 -12.01 9.51
N ALA A 152 -15.59 -12.21 8.29
CA ALA A 152 -15.63 -13.51 7.63
C ALA A 152 -14.84 -14.60 8.39
N PHE A 153 -13.66 -14.27 8.93
CA PHE A 153 -12.89 -15.22 9.75
C PHE A 153 -13.57 -15.55 11.07
N ASP A 154 -14.12 -14.56 11.76
CA ASP A 154 -14.76 -14.75 13.06
C ASP A 154 -16.06 -15.57 12.95
N GLN A 155 -16.75 -15.55 11.81
CA GLN A 155 -17.91 -16.41 11.53
C GLN A 155 -17.54 -17.87 11.20
N ALA A 156 -16.29 -18.12 10.79
CA ALA A 156 -15.81 -19.44 10.40
C ALA A 156 -15.11 -20.19 11.55
N SER A 157 -14.91 -19.53 12.70
CA SER A 157 -14.18 -20.03 13.87
C SER A 157 -15.06 -20.74 14.89
#